data_AF-X1EM54-F1
#
_entry.id   AF-X1EM54-F1
#
_cell.length_a   1.000
_cell.length_b   1.000
_cell.length_c   1.000
_cell.angle_alpha   90.00
_cell.angle_beta   90.00
_cell.angle_gamma   90.00
#
_symmetry.space_group_name_H-M   'P 1'
#
loop_
_entity.id
_entity.type
_entity.pdbx_description
1 polymer ?
#
loop_
_entity_poly.entity_id
_entity_poly.type
_entity_poly.pdbx_seq_one_letter_code
_entity_poly.pdbx_strand_id
1 'polypeptide(L)'
;SIFIDAILAVGKVKENVEIAEYKAKDINDFYFYNQWDEKLKIKDWQSESIEFHNYDIEVVDAIVDRRSIRHFNENKSIPRSVILELLKAGMMVSLTINQPYLKIIIVEDKNFLNQIAKHSKIVLKQSHVGEVPLIIVITYDCSNNSPGFYSETDSGSIIQSILLRAHTLGIGSCWIGAFNRKVVRKILKIPEDWHIPSMAIFGYPNNFPKPTPRVDLGKVCYHNSWKNHIKKRKRTLLPDYFALSIWFKKFRNTQVTTLL
;
A
#
# COMPACT_ATOMS: atom_id res chain seq x y z
N SER A 1 -20.92 19.08 17.29
CA SER A 1 -20.39 19.20 15.91
C SER A 1 -18.91 18.87 15.95
N ILE A 2 -18.49 17.76 15.34
CA ILE A 2 -17.08 17.36 15.32
C ILE A 2 -16.52 17.81 13.97
N PHE A 3 -15.72 18.87 13.98
CA PHE A 3 -14.89 19.25 12.84
C PHE A 3 -13.67 18.32 12.79
N ILE A 4 -13.41 17.74 11.61
CA ILE A 4 -12.26 16.88 11.35
C ILE A 4 -11.31 17.69 10.48
N ASP A 5 -10.24 18.20 11.08
CA ASP A 5 -9.17 18.91 10.35
C ASP A 5 -8.25 17.90 9.64
N ALA A 6 -7.90 18.22 8.40
CA ALA A 6 -7.12 17.37 7.49
C ALA A 6 -5.65 17.23 7.93
N ILE A 7 -5.00 16.16 7.45
CA ILE A 7 -3.55 15.98 7.55
C ILE A 7 -2.86 16.97 6.61
N LEU A 8 -1.99 17.81 7.17
CA LEU A 8 -1.05 18.61 6.39
C LEU A 8 0.34 17.96 6.45
N ALA A 9 0.78 17.41 5.32
CA ALA A 9 2.20 17.11 5.11
C ALA A 9 2.95 18.43 4.86
N VAL A 10 3.33 19.13 5.94
CA VAL A 10 4.04 20.42 5.85
C VAL A 10 5.54 20.19 5.70
N GLY A 11 6.06 20.37 4.48
CA GLY A 11 7.45 20.76 4.28
C GLY A 11 7.61 22.26 4.53
N LYS A 12 8.61 22.68 5.32
CA LYS A 12 8.85 24.11 5.63
C LYS A 12 8.97 24.98 4.37
N VAL A 13 8.40 26.18 4.45
CA VAL A 13 8.55 27.30 3.51
C VAL A 13 9.99 27.82 3.56
N LYS A 14 10.59 28.01 2.38
CA LYS A 14 11.92 28.61 2.22
C LYS A 14 11.78 30.13 2.19
N GLU A 15 12.38 30.84 3.15
CA GLU A 15 12.76 32.24 2.94
C GLU A 15 14.27 32.34 2.72
N ASN A 16 14.58 33.02 1.62
CA ASN A 16 15.84 33.50 1.07
C ASN A 16 16.97 32.50 0.76
N VAL A 17 17.35 32.56 -0.52
CA VAL A 17 18.27 31.69 -1.22
C VAL A 17 19.70 32.12 -0.94
N GLU A 18 20.42 31.31 -0.18
CA GLU A 18 21.78 30.93 -0.54
C GLU A 18 21.74 29.50 -1.05
N ILE A 19 22.57 29.17 -2.05
CA ILE A 19 22.68 27.83 -2.61
C ILE A 19 23.35 26.94 -1.56
N ALA A 20 22.54 26.48 -0.60
CA ALA A 20 22.96 25.53 0.40
C ALA A 20 23.16 24.17 -0.27
N GLU A 21 24.29 23.52 -0.01
CA GLU A 21 24.40 22.07 -0.13
C GLU A 21 23.17 21.46 0.53
N TYR A 22 22.28 20.88 -0.27
CA TYR A 22 21.12 20.19 0.26
C TYR A 22 21.64 18.94 0.99
N LYS A 23 21.88 19.06 2.30
CA LYS A 23 21.95 17.87 3.16
C LYS A 23 20.62 17.14 3.00
N ALA A 24 20.70 15.85 2.67
CA ALA A 24 19.52 14.99 2.65
C ALA A 24 18.78 15.17 3.98
N LYS A 25 17.47 15.46 3.92
CA LYS A 25 16.66 15.59 5.12
C LYS A 25 16.73 14.27 5.88
N ASP A 26 17.13 14.33 7.15
CA ASP A 26 17.14 13.19 8.06
C ASP A 26 15.69 12.80 8.36
N ILE A 27 15.42 11.51 8.64
CA ILE A 27 14.07 11.07 9.03
C ILE A 27 13.58 11.80 10.29
N ASN A 28 14.50 12.22 11.15
CA ASN A 28 14.22 13.01 12.35
C ASN A 28 13.82 14.46 12.04
N ASP A 29 14.02 14.96 10.82
CA ASP A 29 13.57 16.27 10.38
C ASP A 29 12.05 16.32 10.08
N PHE A 30 11.39 15.16 10.06
CA PHE A 30 9.96 15.03 9.81
C PHE A 30 9.19 14.82 11.11
N TYR A 31 8.44 15.84 11.52
CA TYR A 31 7.47 15.71 12.61
C TYR A 31 6.12 15.25 12.05
N PHE A 32 5.68 14.06 12.45
CA PHE A 32 4.34 13.56 12.14
C PHE A 32 3.35 14.06 13.19
N TYR A 33 2.61 15.12 12.89
CA TYR A 33 1.47 15.53 13.72
C TYR A 33 0.27 14.60 13.44
N ASN A 34 0.21 13.47 14.14
CA ASN A 34 -0.88 12.52 14.00
C ASN A 34 -2.01 12.79 15.02
N GLN A 35 -2.97 13.65 14.67
CA GLN A 35 -4.15 13.86 15.52
C GLN A 35 -5.13 12.66 15.53
N TRP A 36 -4.88 11.60 14.76
CA TRP A 36 -5.77 10.44 14.74
C TRP A 36 -5.64 9.56 15.99
N ASP A 37 -4.45 9.50 16.58
CA ASP A 37 -4.21 8.65 17.76
C ASP A 37 -5.00 9.15 18.98
N GLU A 38 -5.32 10.46 19.05
CA GLU A 38 -6.20 11.03 20.09
C GLU A 38 -7.70 10.92 19.76
N LYS A 39 -8.07 10.92 18.47
CA LYS A 39 -9.46 11.03 17.99
C LYS A 39 -10.11 9.68 17.64
N LEU A 40 -9.34 8.64 17.35
CA LEU A 40 -9.84 7.27 17.16
C LEU A 40 -10.15 6.61 18.52
N LYS A 41 -11.08 7.18 19.30
CA LYS A 41 -11.68 6.49 20.44
C LYS A 41 -12.75 5.50 19.95
N ILE A 42 -12.32 4.51 19.19
CA ILE A 42 -13.15 3.33 18.90
C ILE A 42 -13.23 2.57 20.24
N LYS A 43 -14.43 2.48 20.83
CA LYS A 43 -14.66 1.65 22.02
C LYS A 43 -13.98 0.28 21.77
N ASP A 44 -13.10 -0.14 22.68
CA ASP A 44 -12.38 -1.42 22.69
C ASP A 44 -11.05 -1.49 21.90
N TRP A 45 -10.49 -0.35 21.45
CA TRP A 45 -9.12 -0.27 20.89
C TRP A 45 -8.07 0.09 21.96
N GLN A 46 -7.47 -0.92 22.61
CA GLN A 46 -6.27 -0.73 23.43
C GLN A 46 -5.00 -0.83 22.56
N SER A 47 -4.06 0.10 22.72
CA SER A 47 -2.77 0.08 22.01
C SER A 47 -1.85 -0.96 22.64
N GLU A 48 -1.54 -2.02 21.91
CA GLU A 48 -0.45 -2.93 22.28
C GLU A 48 0.88 -2.25 21.91
N SER A 49 1.82 -2.17 22.87
CA SER A 49 3.19 -1.76 22.59
C SER A 49 3.90 -2.91 21.88
N ILE A 50 3.83 -2.93 20.56
CA ILE A 50 4.55 -3.90 19.74
C ILE A 50 5.87 -3.27 19.34
N GLU A 51 6.98 -3.91 19.71
CA GLU A 51 8.29 -3.65 19.12
C GLU A 51 8.22 -4.05 17.64
N PHE A 52 7.94 -3.06 16.79
CA PHE A 52 8.07 -3.25 15.37
C PHE A 52 9.52 -3.59 15.05
N HIS A 53 9.75 -4.71 14.40
CA HIS A 53 10.95 -4.87 13.58
C HIS A 53 10.72 -3.99 12.35
N ASN A 54 10.90 -2.67 12.50
CA ASN A 54 11.07 -1.80 11.35
C ASN A 54 12.36 -2.30 10.68
N TYR A 55 12.21 -3.13 9.66
CA TYR A 55 13.33 -3.46 8.81
C TYR A 55 13.81 -2.13 8.20
N ASP A 56 15.10 -1.83 8.33
CA ASP A 56 15.75 -0.69 7.66
C ASP A 56 15.69 -0.90 6.13
N ILE A 57 14.52 -0.68 5.56
CA ILE A 57 14.20 -0.86 4.15
C ILE A 57 14.06 0.52 3.55
N GLU A 58 15.00 0.85 2.68
CA GLU A 58 14.90 2.01 1.81
C GLU A 58 13.67 1.88 0.90
N VAL A 59 13.04 3.01 0.56
CA VAL A 59 11.85 3.04 -0.31
C VAL A 59 12.08 2.28 -1.63
N VAL A 60 13.28 2.41 -2.20
CA VAL A 60 13.68 1.70 -3.43
C VAL A 60 13.62 0.20 -3.24
N ASP A 61 14.04 -0.31 -2.09
CA ASP A 61 14.04 -1.75 -1.81
C ASP A 61 12.60 -2.25 -1.65
N ALA A 62 11.75 -1.49 -0.97
CA ALA A 62 10.33 -1.84 -0.88
C ALA A 62 9.66 -1.92 -2.26
N ILE A 63 9.95 -0.97 -3.16
CA ILE A 63 9.42 -0.95 -4.54
C ILE A 63 9.92 -2.16 -5.34
N VAL A 64 11.21 -2.48 -5.24
CA VAL A 64 11.85 -3.54 -6.02
C VAL A 64 11.48 -4.93 -5.51
N ASP A 65 11.40 -5.13 -4.19
CA ASP A 65 11.26 -6.45 -3.59
C ASP A 65 9.82 -6.88 -3.33
N ARG A 66 8.87 -5.95 -3.18
CA ARG A 66 7.47 -6.29 -2.90
C ARG A 66 6.89 -7.25 -3.95
N ARG A 67 6.20 -8.30 -3.48
CA ARG A 67 5.44 -9.24 -4.31
C ARG A 67 3.99 -9.34 -3.85
N SER A 68 3.12 -9.79 -4.76
CA SER A 68 1.79 -10.24 -4.39
C SER A 68 1.89 -11.59 -3.68
N ILE A 69 1.54 -11.60 -2.39
CA ILE A 69 1.47 -12.82 -1.59
C ILE A 69 0.11 -13.46 -1.79
N ARG A 70 0.09 -14.78 -2.01
CA ARG A 70 -1.13 -15.56 -2.24
C ARG A 70 -1.14 -16.87 -1.45
N HIS A 71 -0.31 -16.94 -0.42
CA HIS A 71 -0.28 -18.03 0.55
C HIS A 71 0.05 -17.43 1.92
N PHE A 72 -0.92 -17.48 2.83
CA PHE A 72 -0.85 -16.80 4.11
C PHE A 72 -0.95 -17.77 5.28
N ASN A 73 -0.40 -17.37 6.43
CA ASN A 73 -0.56 -18.08 7.67
C ASN A 73 -1.91 -17.72 8.30
N GLU A 74 -2.88 -18.64 8.18
CA GLU A 74 -4.26 -18.47 8.68
C GLU A 74 -4.35 -18.32 10.21
N ASN A 75 -3.33 -18.78 10.94
CA ASN A 75 -3.30 -18.77 12.40
C ASN A 75 -2.74 -17.47 12.99
N LYS A 76 -2.25 -16.54 12.16
CA LYS A 76 -1.69 -15.26 12.62
C LYS A 76 -2.64 -14.11 12.30
N SER A 77 -3.12 -13.43 13.33
CA SER A 77 -3.81 -12.14 13.21
C SER A 77 -2.83 -11.02 12.90
N ILE A 78 -3.31 -9.95 12.25
CA ILE A 78 -2.54 -8.72 12.08
C ILE A 78 -2.79 -7.81 13.30
N PRO A 79 -1.74 -7.32 13.97
CA PRO A 79 -1.93 -6.39 15.08
C PRO A 79 -2.53 -5.06 14.63
N ARG A 80 -3.33 -4.44 15.50
CA ARG A 80 -3.98 -3.15 15.21
C ARG A 80 -3.00 -2.04 14.89
N SER A 81 -1.86 -2.02 15.56
CA SER A 81 -0.79 -1.04 15.32
C SER A 81 -0.28 -1.12 13.87
N VAL A 82 -0.18 -2.32 13.29
CA VAL A 82 0.12 -2.51 11.86
C VAL A 82 -0.99 -1.91 11.00
N ILE A 83 -2.26 -2.16 11.31
CA ILE A 83 -3.39 -1.62 10.54
C ILE A 83 -3.35 -0.09 10.52
N LEU A 84 -3.10 0.54 11.67
CA LEU A 84 -2.95 1.99 11.77
C LEU A 84 -1.80 2.49 10.89
N GLU A 85 -0.66 1.83 10.89
CA GLU A 85 0.47 2.18 10.03
C GLU A 85 0.14 2.06 8.54
N LEU A 86 -0.65 1.04 8.15
CA LEU A 86 -1.17 0.92 6.78
C LEU A 86 -2.07 2.12 6.43
N LEU A 87 -3.02 2.46 7.30
CA LEU A 87 -3.94 3.58 7.05
C LEU A 87 -3.22 4.92 6.99
N LYS A 88 -2.25 5.17 7.87
CA LYS A 88 -1.37 6.36 7.82
C LYS A 88 -0.67 6.45 6.48
N ALA A 89 0.01 5.38 6.05
CA ALA A 89 0.67 5.35 4.75
C ALA A 89 -0.31 5.59 3.59
N GLY A 90 -1.50 5.00 3.67
CA GLY A 90 -2.55 5.16 2.67
C GLY A 90 -3.03 6.60 2.52
N MET A 91 -3.15 7.35 3.63
CA MET A 91 -3.65 8.73 3.59
C MET A 91 -2.57 9.80 3.39
N MET A 92 -1.28 9.43 3.46
CA MET A 92 -0.18 10.34 3.10
C MET A 92 -0.02 10.52 1.58
N VAL A 93 -0.85 9.86 0.78
CA VAL A 93 -0.85 10.04 -0.68
C VAL A 93 -1.46 11.38 -1.06
N SER A 94 -1.05 11.92 -2.20
CA SER A 94 -1.72 13.07 -2.78
C SER A 94 -3.11 12.67 -3.26
N LEU A 95 -4.15 13.30 -2.72
CA LEU A 95 -5.53 13.10 -3.13
C LEU A 95 -6.02 14.26 -3.99
N THR A 96 -6.87 13.95 -4.96
CA THR A 96 -7.50 14.97 -5.80
C THR A 96 -8.48 15.82 -4.97
N ILE A 97 -8.20 17.12 -4.86
CA ILE A 97 -9.06 18.12 -4.21
C ILE A 97 -9.26 17.90 -2.68
N ASN A 98 -8.56 16.95 -2.05
CA ASN A 98 -8.63 16.64 -0.60
C ASN A 98 -10.07 16.59 -0.02
N GLN A 99 -11.03 16.11 -0.83
CA GLN A 99 -12.43 15.98 -0.45
C GLN A 99 -12.71 14.58 0.11
N PRO A 100 -13.70 14.41 1.02
CA PRO A 100 -13.98 13.13 1.66
C PRO A 100 -14.84 12.18 0.80
N TYR A 101 -14.62 12.15 -0.52
CA TYR A 101 -15.33 11.27 -1.46
C TYR A 101 -14.85 9.82 -1.40
N LEU A 102 -13.69 9.55 -0.78
CA LEU A 102 -13.16 8.21 -0.52
C LEU A 102 -13.55 7.74 0.87
N LYS A 103 -13.85 6.44 1.01
CA LYS A 103 -13.97 5.75 2.29
C LYS A 103 -13.13 4.48 2.26
N ILE A 104 -12.60 4.14 3.44
CA ILE A 104 -11.81 2.95 3.66
C ILE A 104 -12.59 2.08 4.64
N ILE A 105 -12.85 0.83 4.27
CA ILE A 105 -13.51 -0.15 5.13
C ILE A 105 -12.47 -1.21 5.52
N ILE A 106 -12.31 -1.39 6.82
CA ILE A 106 -11.44 -2.41 7.42
C ILE A 106 -12.32 -3.63 7.73
N VAL A 107 -11.94 -4.80 7.22
CA VAL A 107 -12.67 -6.04 7.43
C VAL A 107 -11.75 -7.04 8.12
N GLU A 108 -12.02 -7.29 9.39
CA GLU A 108 -11.32 -8.27 10.26
C GLU A 108 -12.27 -9.35 10.79
N ASP A 109 -13.58 -9.10 10.76
CA ASP A 109 -14.58 -10.04 11.22
C ASP A 109 -14.59 -11.30 10.33
N LYS A 110 -14.41 -12.46 10.98
CA LYS A 110 -14.29 -13.76 10.29
C LYS A 110 -15.51 -14.09 9.44
N ASN A 111 -16.71 -13.68 9.84
CA ASN A 111 -17.91 -13.95 9.07
C ASN A 111 -17.92 -13.13 7.76
N PHE A 112 -17.58 -11.83 7.82
CA PHE A 112 -17.44 -11.02 6.63
C PHE A 112 -16.31 -11.53 5.71
N LEU A 113 -15.14 -11.86 6.27
CA LEU A 113 -14.01 -12.43 5.52
C LEU A 113 -14.40 -13.71 4.77
N ASN A 114 -15.06 -14.65 5.46
CA ASN A 114 -15.50 -15.92 4.87
C ASN A 114 -16.53 -15.72 3.75
N GLN A 115 -17.48 -14.80 3.94
CA GLN A 115 -18.45 -14.45 2.90
C GLN A 115 -17.76 -13.85 1.67
N ILE A 116 -16.84 -12.90 1.87
CA ILE A 116 -16.08 -12.29 0.78
C ILE A 116 -15.28 -13.37 0.04
N ALA A 117 -14.53 -14.22 0.75
CA ALA A 117 -13.73 -15.29 0.15
C ALA A 117 -14.57 -16.29 -0.67
N LYS A 118 -15.73 -16.71 -0.13
CA LYS A 118 -16.65 -17.64 -0.81
C LYS A 118 -17.13 -17.09 -2.16
N HIS A 119 -17.36 -15.77 -2.23
CA HIS A 119 -17.95 -15.10 -3.39
C HIS A 119 -16.94 -14.33 -4.28
N SER A 120 -15.65 -14.38 -3.97
CA SER A 120 -14.58 -13.74 -4.77
C SER A 120 -14.10 -14.59 -5.96
N LYS A 121 -14.63 -15.79 -6.16
CA LYS A 121 -14.28 -16.70 -7.27
C LYS A 121 -14.93 -16.24 -8.59
N ILE A 122 -14.40 -15.19 -9.22
CA ILE A 122 -14.87 -14.75 -10.55
C ILE A 122 -14.07 -15.38 -11.69
N VAL A 123 -12.72 -15.34 -11.65
CA VAL A 123 -11.88 -15.72 -12.80
C VAL A 123 -10.97 -16.92 -12.48
N LEU A 124 -10.49 -17.03 -11.24
CA LEU A 124 -9.64 -18.13 -10.76
C LEU A 124 -10.09 -18.53 -9.35
N LYS A 125 -9.72 -19.74 -8.90
CA LYS A 125 -9.86 -20.14 -7.48
C LYS A 125 -8.94 -19.24 -6.63
N GLN A 126 -9.44 -18.08 -6.19
CA GLN A 126 -8.75 -17.14 -5.29
C GLN A 126 -8.82 -17.64 -3.84
N SER A 127 -8.28 -18.83 -3.57
CA SER A 127 -8.29 -19.44 -2.23
C SER A 127 -7.64 -18.54 -1.18
N HIS A 128 -6.60 -17.81 -1.57
CA HIS A 128 -5.83 -16.90 -0.74
C HIS A 128 -6.63 -15.76 -0.10
N VAL A 129 -7.80 -15.40 -0.63
CA VAL A 129 -8.69 -14.41 0.02
C VAL A 129 -9.31 -15.00 1.30
N GLY A 130 -9.47 -16.31 1.38
CA GLY A 130 -9.96 -17.00 2.58
C GLY A 130 -8.88 -17.24 3.64
N GLU A 131 -7.61 -17.01 3.31
CA GLU A 131 -6.48 -17.29 4.22
C GLU A 131 -6.07 -16.06 5.06
N VAL A 132 -6.62 -14.88 4.73
CA VAL A 132 -6.16 -13.61 5.29
C VAL A 132 -6.97 -13.15 6.50
N PRO A 133 -6.32 -12.62 7.55
CA PRO A 133 -6.99 -12.01 8.69
C PRO A 133 -7.51 -10.59 8.43
N LEU A 134 -7.16 -9.96 7.30
CA LEU A 134 -7.48 -8.56 7.02
C LEU A 134 -7.73 -8.32 5.54
N ILE A 135 -8.84 -7.62 5.26
CA ILE A 135 -9.12 -7.01 3.96
C ILE A 135 -9.36 -5.51 4.17
N ILE A 136 -8.71 -4.68 3.36
CA ILE A 136 -8.99 -3.25 3.26
C ILE A 136 -9.70 -3.00 1.94
N VAL A 137 -10.89 -2.42 2.01
CA VAL A 137 -11.72 -2.07 0.84
C VAL A 137 -11.73 -0.57 0.69
N ILE A 138 -11.37 -0.08 -0.49
CA ILE A 138 -11.49 1.34 -0.83
C ILE A 138 -12.80 1.52 -1.60
N THR A 139 -13.55 2.56 -1.27
CA THR A 139 -14.76 2.95 -1.98
C THR A 139 -14.75 4.44 -2.26
N TYR A 140 -15.46 4.87 -3.30
CA TYR A 140 -15.70 6.28 -3.55
C TYR A 140 -17.12 6.60 -4.00
N ASP A 141 -17.55 7.81 -3.68
CA ASP A 141 -18.86 8.37 -4.02
C ASP A 141 -18.94 8.71 -5.51
N CYS A 142 -19.98 8.21 -6.18
CA CYS A 142 -20.32 8.48 -7.58
C CYS A 142 -21.57 9.37 -7.74
N SER A 143 -22.24 9.77 -6.66
CA SER A 143 -23.52 10.50 -6.70
C SER A 143 -23.43 11.86 -7.40
N ASN A 144 -22.29 12.55 -7.30
CA ASN A 144 -22.15 13.93 -7.74
C ASN A 144 -21.33 14.13 -9.04
N ASN A 145 -21.09 13.08 -9.84
CA ASN A 145 -20.37 13.10 -11.14
C ASN A 145 -18.94 13.71 -11.15
N SER A 146 -18.47 14.33 -10.06
CA SER A 146 -17.31 15.23 -10.05
C SER A 146 -15.96 14.54 -9.74
N PRO A 147 -15.86 13.51 -8.87
CA PRO A 147 -14.57 12.90 -8.59
C PRO A 147 -14.31 11.55 -9.28
N GLY A 148 -15.32 10.90 -9.90
CA GLY A 148 -15.20 9.51 -10.39
C GLY A 148 -13.98 9.24 -11.30
N PHE A 149 -13.57 10.21 -12.12
CA PHE A 149 -12.39 10.12 -12.98
C PHE A 149 -11.07 10.06 -12.20
N TYR A 150 -10.97 10.79 -11.10
CA TYR A 150 -9.78 10.86 -10.26
C TYR A 150 -9.79 9.81 -9.15
N SER A 151 -10.97 9.46 -8.64
CA SER A 151 -11.15 8.55 -7.52
C SER A 151 -10.52 7.19 -7.70
N GLU A 152 -10.51 6.65 -8.93
CA GLU A 152 -9.86 5.36 -9.19
C GLU A 152 -8.33 5.47 -9.10
N THR A 153 -7.75 6.58 -9.56
CA THR A 153 -6.31 6.88 -9.45
C THR A 153 -5.91 7.12 -8.00
N ASP A 154 -6.72 7.88 -7.26
CA ASP A 154 -6.49 8.12 -5.83
C ASP A 154 -6.59 6.80 -5.04
N SER A 155 -7.62 5.99 -5.31
CA SER A 155 -7.78 4.66 -4.70
C SER A 155 -6.59 3.76 -4.99
N GLY A 156 -6.09 3.78 -6.23
CA GLY A 156 -4.92 3.01 -6.61
C GLY A 156 -3.64 3.48 -5.92
N SER A 157 -3.49 4.80 -5.73
CA SER A 157 -2.38 5.40 -4.99
C SER A 157 -2.39 5.00 -3.52
N ILE A 158 -3.57 5.06 -2.87
CA ILE A 158 -3.78 4.57 -1.50
C ILE A 158 -3.36 3.10 -1.40
N ILE A 159 -3.90 2.24 -2.29
CA ILE A 159 -3.60 0.80 -2.26
C ILE A 159 -2.10 0.56 -2.47
N GLN A 160 -1.47 1.20 -3.45
CA GLN A 160 -0.04 1.00 -3.66
C GLN A 160 0.80 1.44 -2.45
N SER A 161 0.43 2.54 -1.77
CA SER A 161 1.11 3.00 -0.55
C SER A 161 0.98 2.00 0.60
N ILE A 162 -0.24 1.51 0.88
CA ILE A 162 -0.45 0.52 1.95
C ILE A 162 0.25 -0.81 1.65
N LEU A 163 0.33 -1.22 0.38
CA LEU A 163 1.04 -2.44 -0.02
C LEU A 163 2.56 -2.33 0.19
N LEU A 164 3.14 -1.15 -0.07
CA LEU A 164 4.56 -0.88 0.23
C LEU A 164 4.80 -0.85 1.73
N ARG A 165 3.96 -0.15 2.50
CA ARG A 165 4.08 -0.10 3.96
C ARG A 165 3.97 -1.50 4.57
N ALA A 166 2.99 -2.30 4.15
CA ALA A 166 2.85 -3.69 4.57
C ALA A 166 4.14 -4.48 4.37
N HIS A 167 4.78 -4.33 3.20
CA HIS A 167 6.03 -5.01 2.91
C HIS A 167 7.17 -4.60 3.85
N THR A 168 7.30 -3.30 4.18
CA THR A 168 8.31 -2.82 5.14
C THR A 168 8.10 -3.37 6.55
N LEU A 169 6.86 -3.75 6.89
CA LEU A 169 6.49 -4.33 8.18
C LEU A 169 6.55 -5.87 8.17
N GLY A 170 7.07 -6.48 7.11
CA GLY A 170 7.10 -7.95 6.94
C GLY A 170 5.72 -8.58 6.68
N ILE A 171 4.70 -7.77 6.38
CA ILE A 171 3.33 -8.22 6.11
C ILE A 171 3.19 -8.51 4.62
N GLY A 172 2.69 -9.70 4.32
CA GLY A 172 2.34 -10.11 2.97
C GLY A 172 1.07 -9.41 2.52
N SER A 173 1.01 -9.04 1.24
CA SER A 173 -0.15 -8.33 0.71
C SER A 173 -0.43 -8.64 -0.76
N CYS A 174 -1.69 -8.49 -1.17
CA CYS A 174 -2.08 -8.60 -2.58
C CYS A 174 -3.21 -7.64 -2.93
N TRP A 175 -3.05 -6.92 -4.04
CA TRP A 175 -4.11 -6.16 -4.68
C TRP A 175 -5.12 -7.12 -5.34
N ILE A 176 -6.40 -6.96 -5.04
CA ILE A 176 -7.53 -7.70 -5.61
C ILE A 176 -8.42 -6.77 -6.44
N GLY A 177 -8.27 -6.83 -7.77
CA GLY A 177 -9.13 -6.10 -8.72
C GLY A 177 -10.28 -6.95 -9.30
N ALA A 178 -10.16 -8.27 -9.23
CA ALA A 178 -11.12 -9.23 -9.77
C ALA A 178 -11.94 -9.87 -8.65
N PHE A 179 -13.14 -9.35 -8.38
CA PHE A 179 -14.05 -9.86 -7.35
C PHE A 179 -15.49 -9.42 -7.63
N ASN A 180 -16.45 -10.06 -6.95
CA ASN A 180 -17.87 -9.76 -7.15
C ASN A 180 -18.27 -8.52 -6.37
N ARG A 181 -18.14 -7.35 -7.02
CA ARG A 181 -18.50 -6.04 -6.46
C ARG A 181 -19.94 -6.01 -5.92
N LYS A 182 -20.91 -6.62 -6.64
CA LYS A 182 -22.31 -6.69 -6.18
C LYS A 182 -22.46 -7.48 -4.88
N VAL A 183 -21.70 -8.57 -4.73
CA VAL A 183 -21.76 -9.38 -3.50
C VAL A 183 -21.03 -8.68 -2.36
N VAL A 184 -19.81 -8.18 -2.59
CA VAL A 184 -19.06 -7.42 -1.57
C VAL A 184 -19.86 -6.21 -1.10
N ARG A 185 -20.52 -5.49 -2.02
CA ARG A 185 -21.44 -4.40 -1.69
C ARG A 185 -22.52 -4.82 -0.71
N LYS A 186 -23.22 -5.93 -0.98
CA LYS A 186 -24.28 -6.45 -0.10
C LYS A 186 -23.74 -6.88 1.27
N ILE A 187 -22.60 -7.59 1.28
CA ILE A 187 -21.95 -8.07 2.51
C ILE A 187 -21.60 -6.88 3.42
N LEU A 188 -20.95 -5.86 2.86
CA LEU A 188 -20.45 -4.69 3.59
C LEU A 188 -21.47 -3.54 3.68
N LYS A 189 -22.70 -3.75 3.19
CA LYS A 189 -23.78 -2.75 3.16
C LYS A 189 -23.35 -1.41 2.54
N ILE A 190 -22.54 -1.48 1.48
CA ILE A 190 -22.09 -0.30 0.75
C ILE A 190 -23.26 0.25 -0.09
N PRO A 191 -23.54 1.57 -0.09
CA PRO A 191 -24.60 2.15 -0.91
C PRO A 191 -24.39 1.94 -2.42
N GLU A 192 -25.46 2.03 -3.22
CA GLU A 192 -25.38 1.79 -4.68
C GLU A 192 -24.68 2.90 -5.45
N ASP A 193 -24.75 4.13 -4.95
CA ASP A 193 -24.04 5.32 -5.44
C ASP A 193 -22.55 5.30 -5.09
N TRP A 194 -22.05 4.26 -4.42
CA TRP A 194 -20.63 4.08 -4.12
C TRP A 194 -19.99 2.99 -4.99
N HIS A 195 -18.88 3.34 -5.62
CA HIS A 195 -18.06 2.40 -6.39
C HIS A 195 -16.99 1.74 -5.53
N ILE A 196 -16.67 0.48 -5.85
CA ILE A 196 -15.61 -0.31 -5.21
C ILE A 196 -14.55 -0.62 -6.28
N PRO A 197 -13.53 0.24 -6.45
CA PRO A 197 -12.51 0.03 -7.49
C PRO A 197 -11.73 -1.25 -7.24
N SER A 198 -11.23 -1.43 -6.01
CA SER A 198 -10.45 -2.60 -5.63
C SER A 198 -10.36 -2.79 -4.12
N MET A 199 -9.86 -3.96 -3.73
CA MET A 199 -9.56 -4.33 -2.35
C MET A 199 -8.10 -4.74 -2.24
N ALA A 200 -7.54 -4.69 -1.04
CA ALA A 200 -6.25 -5.28 -0.73
C ALA A 200 -6.40 -6.26 0.43
N ILE A 201 -5.70 -7.39 0.33
CA ILE A 201 -5.68 -8.41 1.38
C ILE A 201 -4.32 -8.44 2.06
N PHE A 202 -4.29 -8.77 3.34
CA PHE A 202 -3.09 -8.73 4.17
C PHE A 202 -3.03 -9.93 5.10
N GLY A 203 -1.84 -10.47 5.29
CA GLY A 203 -1.57 -11.55 6.23
C GLY A 203 -0.09 -11.85 6.34
N TYR A 204 0.29 -12.70 7.30
CA TYR A 204 1.67 -13.16 7.37
C TYR A 204 1.96 -14.16 6.24
N PRO A 205 3.00 -13.94 5.42
CA PRO A 205 3.29 -14.82 4.29
C PRO A 205 3.86 -16.16 4.80
N ASN A 206 3.39 -17.28 4.22
CA ASN A 206 4.07 -18.58 4.41
C ASN A 206 5.35 -18.66 3.58
N ASN A 207 5.39 -17.94 2.45
CA ASN A 207 6.55 -17.80 1.60
C ASN A 207 6.49 -16.49 0.80
N PHE A 208 7.66 -16.03 0.34
CA PHE A 208 7.75 -14.94 -0.63
C PHE A 208 8.04 -15.52 -2.02
N PRO A 209 7.21 -15.22 -3.05
CA PRO A 209 7.43 -15.74 -4.38
C PRO A 209 8.62 -15.04 -5.05
N LYS A 210 9.16 -15.68 -6.09
CA LYS A 210 10.24 -15.08 -6.90
C LYS A 210 9.77 -13.81 -7.63
N PRO A 211 10.69 -12.87 -7.93
CA PRO A 211 10.39 -11.71 -8.77
C PRO A 211 9.81 -12.11 -10.13
N THR A 212 8.74 -11.43 -10.54
CA THR A 212 8.21 -11.55 -11.90
C THR A 212 8.94 -10.59 -12.84
N PRO A 213 9.22 -10.97 -14.10
CA PRO A 213 9.80 -10.06 -15.09
C PRO A 213 8.96 -8.80 -15.25
N ARG A 214 9.60 -7.64 -15.43
CA ARG A 214 8.93 -6.37 -15.72
C ARG A 214 8.95 -6.07 -17.20
N VAL A 215 7.97 -5.30 -17.66
CA VAL A 215 7.92 -4.81 -19.04
C VAL A 215 9.13 -3.91 -19.27
N ASP A 216 9.79 -4.10 -20.42
CA ASP A 216 10.92 -3.28 -20.84
C ASP A 216 10.48 -1.82 -21.04
N LEU A 217 11.26 -0.87 -20.52
CA LEU A 217 10.93 0.57 -20.60
C LEU A 217 10.76 1.04 -22.05
N GLY A 218 11.53 0.51 -23.01
CA GLY A 218 11.40 0.89 -24.42
C GLY A 218 10.07 0.49 -25.07
N LYS A 219 9.29 -0.40 -24.43
CA LYS A 219 7.94 -0.77 -24.87
C LYS A 219 6.85 0.17 -24.37
N VAL A 220 7.09 0.91 -23.29
CA VAL A 220 6.06 1.72 -22.61
C VAL A 220 6.41 3.21 -22.53
N CYS A 221 7.68 3.58 -22.73
CA CYS A 221 8.14 4.95 -22.65
C CYS A 221 8.45 5.54 -24.02
N TYR A 222 7.89 6.72 -24.28
CA TYR A 222 8.22 7.58 -25.41
C TYR A 222 8.90 8.85 -24.90
N HIS A 223 9.85 9.38 -25.67
CA HIS A 223 10.52 10.65 -25.37
C HIS A 223 9.79 11.79 -26.08
N ASN A 224 9.29 12.78 -25.35
CA ASN A 224 8.58 13.97 -25.82
C ASN A 224 7.21 13.73 -26.49
N SER A 225 7.11 12.84 -27.48
CA SER A 225 5.89 12.66 -28.29
C SER A 225 5.49 11.21 -28.47
N TRP A 226 4.19 10.97 -28.70
CA TRP A 226 3.63 9.63 -28.92
C TRP A 226 4.38 8.90 -30.05
N LYS A 227 4.72 7.63 -29.82
CA LYS A 227 5.52 6.79 -30.74
C LYS A 227 6.98 7.21 -30.97
N ASN A 228 7.50 8.24 -30.30
CA ASN A 228 8.94 8.52 -30.29
C ASN A 228 9.67 7.62 -29.28
N HIS A 229 9.91 6.38 -29.66
CA HIS A 229 10.47 5.36 -28.76
C HIS A 229 11.85 5.75 -28.22
N ILE A 230 12.03 5.54 -26.91
CA ILE A 230 13.37 5.55 -26.32
C ILE A 230 14.15 4.38 -26.94
N LYS A 231 15.28 4.68 -27.59
CA LYS A 231 16.13 3.65 -28.20
C LYS A 231 16.63 2.69 -27.11
N LYS A 232 16.58 1.39 -27.39
CA LYS A 232 17.09 0.36 -26.47
C LYS A 232 18.53 0.69 -26.09
N ARG A 233 18.83 0.70 -24.79
CA ARG A 233 20.21 0.64 -24.31
C ARG A 233 20.83 -0.64 -24.88
N LYS A 234 21.97 -0.56 -25.58
CA LYS A 234 22.74 -1.76 -25.94
C LYS A 234 23.04 -2.49 -24.63
N ARG A 235 22.52 -3.72 -24.45
CA ARG A 235 22.86 -4.55 -23.30
C ARG A 235 24.38 -4.72 -23.28
N THR A 236 25.04 -4.13 -22.28
CA THR A 236 26.44 -4.42 -21.98
C THR A 236 26.55 -5.90 -21.62
N LEU A 237 27.66 -6.55 -22.00
CA LEU A 237 27.95 -7.96 -21.68
C LEU A 237 28.17 -8.21 -20.18
N LEU A 238 28.23 -7.14 -19.38
CA LEU A 238 28.36 -7.20 -17.93
C LEU A 238 27.02 -7.62 -17.28
N PRO A 239 27.06 -8.48 -16.24
CA PRO A 239 25.86 -8.90 -15.52
C PRO A 239 25.08 -7.68 -15.03
N ASP A 240 23.75 -7.82 -15.04
CA ASP A 240 22.80 -6.75 -14.70
C ASP A 240 23.20 -6.15 -13.34
N TYR A 241 23.73 -4.92 -13.34
CA TYR A 241 24.16 -4.22 -12.11
C TYR A 241 23.04 -4.17 -11.06
N PHE A 242 21.79 -4.25 -11.54
CA PHE A 242 20.59 -4.38 -10.71
C PHE A 242 20.51 -5.71 -9.95
N ALA A 243 20.90 -6.83 -10.58
CA ALA A 243 20.95 -8.13 -9.90
C ALA A 243 22.08 -8.18 -8.86
N LEU A 244 23.24 -7.59 -9.18
CA LEU A 244 24.36 -7.44 -8.23
C LEU A 244 23.98 -6.54 -7.05
N SER A 245 23.29 -5.41 -7.28
CA SER A 245 22.87 -4.53 -6.19
C SER A 245 21.84 -5.18 -5.27
N ILE A 246 20.86 -5.92 -5.82
CA ILE A 246 19.90 -6.69 -5.02
C ILE A 246 20.63 -7.77 -4.20
N TRP A 247 21.62 -8.46 -4.79
CA TRP A 247 22.39 -9.48 -4.09
C TRP A 247 23.20 -8.90 -2.92
N PHE A 248 23.91 -7.78 -3.14
CA PHE A 248 24.65 -7.09 -2.07
C PHE A 248 23.73 -6.56 -0.95
N LYS A 249 22.55 -6.04 -1.30
CA LYS A 249 21.58 -5.58 -0.30
C LYS A 249 20.98 -6.72 0.51
N LYS A 250 20.62 -7.83 -0.14
CA LYS A 250 20.19 -9.05 0.56
C LYS A 250 21.25 -9.56 1.51
N PHE A 251 22.52 -9.57 1.08
CA PHE A 251 23.65 -9.98 1.92
C PHE A 251 23.79 -9.12 3.18
N ARG A 252 23.65 -7.79 3.07
CA ARG A 252 23.64 -6.88 4.24
C ARG A 252 22.49 -7.19 5.20
N ASN A 253 21.28 -7.38 4.70
CA ASN A 253 20.11 -7.61 5.56
C ASN A 253 20.14 -8.98 6.24
N THR A 254 20.81 -9.99 5.67
CA THR A 254 21.04 -11.29 6.33
C THR A 254 22.08 -11.25 7.45
N GLN A 255 22.98 -10.26 7.50
CA GLN A 255 23.94 -10.16 8.61
C GLN A 255 23.32 -9.57 9.88
N VAL A 256 22.24 -8.78 9.76
CA VAL A 256 21.53 -8.24 10.92
C VAL A 256 20.84 -9.35 11.73
N THR A 257 20.46 -10.46 11.10
CA THR A 257 19.88 -11.64 11.78
C THR A 257 20.91 -12.59 12.41
N THR A 258 22.23 -12.32 12.28
CA THR A 258 23.28 -13.21 12.82
C THR A 258 24.01 -12.63 14.05
N LEU A 259 23.55 -11.50 14.59
CA LEU A 259 24.12 -10.82 15.76
C LEU A 259 23.15 -10.74 16.96
N LEU A 260 22.29 -11.74 17.11
CA LEU A 260 21.55 -12.06 18.34
C LEU A 260 21.82 -13.53 18.70
#